data_AF-A0A2U9P8Z8-F1
#
_entry.id   AF-A0A2U9P8Z8-F1
#
_cell.length_a   1.000
_cell.length_b   1.000
_cell.length_c   1.000
_cell.angle_alpha   90.00
_cell.angle_beta   90.00
_cell.angle_gamma   90.00
#
_symmetry.space_group_name_H-M   'P 1'
#
loop_
_entity.id
_entity.type
_entity.pdbx_description
1 polymer ?
#
loop_
_entity_poly.entity_id
_entity_poly.type
_entity_poly.pdbx_seq_one_letter_code
_entity_poly.pdbx_strand_id
1 'polypeptide(L)'
;MLALAGAGGEEVALHVQCPFRVVHGDRVMLGSGDLRYVRDGVTGEGAFDAFATMYDDRAADLNRVLGGAGPVVGNVVLGPGGSLTLEAGRELRIEIVPDRSGRDECWRALVRGGPHYGYPPGVV
;
A
#
# COMPACT_ATOMS: atom_id res chain seq x y z
N MET A 1 -3.32 -6.76 6.19
CA MET A 1 -2.02 -6.07 6.27
C MET A 1 -1.10 -6.77 5.29
N LEU A 2 -0.49 -6.03 4.36
CA LEU A 2 0.46 -6.63 3.43
C LEU A 2 1.78 -6.90 4.17
N ALA A 3 2.16 -8.16 4.30
CA ALA A 3 3.45 -8.53 4.87
C ALA A 3 4.51 -8.49 3.77
N LEU A 4 5.50 -7.61 3.92
CA LEU A 4 6.64 -7.48 3.03
C LEU A 4 7.90 -7.91 3.78
N ALA A 5 8.77 -8.66 3.12
CA ALA A 5 10.09 -8.96 3.64
C ALA A 5 11.10 -7.95 3.09
N GLY A 6 11.92 -7.38 3.98
CA GLY A 6 13.10 -6.62 3.60
C GLY A 6 14.19 -7.51 3.01
N ALA A 7 15.19 -6.90 2.37
CA ALA A 7 16.29 -7.63 1.74
C ALA A 7 17.13 -8.45 2.76
N GLY A 8 17.16 -8.05 4.03
CA GLY A 8 17.80 -8.78 5.13
C GLY A 8 16.88 -9.78 5.83
N GLY A 9 15.66 -9.99 5.33
CA GLY A 9 14.64 -10.84 5.95
C GLY A 9 13.82 -10.15 7.03
N GLU A 10 13.91 -8.83 7.15
CA GLU A 10 13.15 -8.07 8.13
C GLU A 10 11.65 -8.06 7.82
N GLU A 11 10.81 -8.11 8.86
CA GLU A 11 9.37 -7.90 8.71
C GLU A 11 9.11 -6.39 8.57
N VAL A 12 8.74 -5.98 7.35
CA VAL A 12 8.44 -4.58 7.01
C VAL A 12 6.94 -4.39 6.85
N ALA A 13 6.40 -3.45 7.62
CA ALA A 13 5.03 -2.98 7.47
C ALA A 13 5.03 -1.59 6.81
N LEU A 14 4.07 -1.36 5.93
CA LEU A 14 3.88 -0.08 5.28
C LEU A 14 2.47 0.45 5.62
N HIS A 15 2.43 1.63 6.21
CA HIS A 15 1.22 2.39 6.47
C HIS A 15 1.11 3.51 5.43
N VAL A 16 -0.03 3.63 4.76
CA VAL A 16 -0.24 4.57 3.66
C VAL A 16 -1.56 5.31 3.85
N GLN A 17 -1.48 6.64 3.94
CA GLN A 17 -2.61 7.56 4.14
C GLN A 17 -2.74 8.58 3.00
N CYS A 18 -2.25 8.21 1.82
CA CYS A 18 -2.31 9.03 0.62
C CYS A 18 -2.59 8.13 -0.60
N PRO A 19 -2.81 8.69 -1.80
CA PRO A 19 -3.03 7.89 -2.98
C PRO A 19 -1.92 6.88 -3.23
N PHE A 20 -2.31 5.65 -3.55
CA PHE A 20 -1.39 4.57 -3.87
C PHE A 20 -2.02 3.58 -4.85
N ARG A 21 -1.17 2.74 -5.43
CA ARG A 21 -1.58 1.58 -6.21
C ARG A 21 -0.59 0.44 -6.07
N VAL A 22 -1.12 -0.78 -6.16
CA VAL A 22 -0.36 -2.01 -6.34
C VAL A 22 -0.50 -2.42 -7.80
N VAL A 23 0.64 -2.62 -8.46
CA VAL A 23 0.75 -2.89 -9.88
C VAL A 23 1.44 -4.23 -10.08
N HIS A 24 0.97 -5.03 -11.03
CA HIS A 24 1.68 -6.21 -11.52
C HIS A 24 1.88 -6.04 -13.04
N GLY A 25 3.13 -5.88 -13.46
CA GLY A 25 3.46 -5.52 -14.84
C GLY A 25 2.95 -4.12 -15.18
N ASP A 26 1.99 -4.03 -16.11
CA ASP A 26 1.30 -2.81 -16.55
C ASP A 26 -0.12 -2.67 -15.94
N ARG A 27 -0.56 -3.64 -15.15
CA ARG A 27 -1.93 -3.69 -14.62
C ARG A 27 -2.00 -3.22 -13.18
N VAL A 28 -2.94 -2.30 -12.91
CA VAL A 28 -3.33 -1.95 -11.54
C VAL A 28 -4.18 -3.07 -10.95
N MET A 29 -3.72 -3.62 -9.83
CA MET A 29 -4.36 -4.73 -9.12
C MET A 29 -5.23 -4.25 -7.96
N LEU A 30 -4.79 -3.18 -7.29
CA LEU A 30 -5.46 -2.50 -6.19
C LEU A 30 -5.05 -1.03 -6.23
N GLY A 31 -5.99 -0.11 -6.04
CA GLY A 31 -5.68 1.30 -5.87
C GLY A 31 -6.52 1.94 -4.77
N SER A 32 -6.02 3.03 -4.19
CA SER A 32 -6.79 3.81 -3.21
C SER A 32 -8.11 4.36 -3.80
N GLY A 33 -8.21 4.46 -5.13
CA GLY A 33 -9.44 4.82 -5.83
C GLY A 33 -10.55 3.76 -5.72
N ASP A 34 -10.20 2.50 -5.46
CA ASP A 34 -11.17 1.40 -5.35
C ASP A 34 -12.12 1.58 -4.14
N LEU A 35 -11.73 2.40 -3.16
CA LEU A 35 -12.57 2.78 -2.01
C LEU A 35 -13.83 3.56 -2.43
N ARG A 36 -13.85 4.14 -3.64
CA ARG A 36 -14.99 4.93 -4.14
C ARG A 36 -16.08 4.07 -4.76
N TYR A 37 -15.84 2.78 -4.97
CA TYR A 37 -16.77 1.88 -5.65
C TYR A 37 -17.33 0.89 -4.64
N VAL A 38 -18.64 0.94 -4.45
CA VAL A 38 -19.38 0.02 -3.58
C VAL A 38 -19.69 -1.27 -4.35
N ARG A 39 -19.70 -2.42 -3.67
CA ARG A 39 -20.06 -3.70 -4.28
C ARG A 39 -21.50 -3.71 -4.77
N ASP A 40 -21.75 -4.46 -5.84
CA ASP A 40 -23.10 -4.64 -6.38
C ASP A 40 -24.06 -5.16 -5.31
N GLY A 41 -25.21 -4.50 -5.19
CA GLY A 41 -26.25 -4.87 -4.21
C GLY A 41 -26.09 -4.26 -2.82
N VAL A 42 -25.06 -3.44 -2.57
CA VAL A 42 -24.88 -2.68 -1.32
C VAL A 42 -25.25 -1.21 -1.55
N THR A 43 -26.10 -0.64 -0.69
CA THR A 43 -26.42 0.79 -0.72
C THR A 43 -25.23 1.60 -0.24
N GLY A 44 -24.97 2.76 -0.85
CA GLY A 44 -23.76 3.56 -0.57
C GLY A 44 -23.62 4.06 0.88
N GLU A 45 -24.70 4.09 1.65
CA GLU A 45 -24.69 4.45 3.07
C GLU A 45 -24.16 3.27 3.90
N GLY A 46 -23.05 3.47 4.61
CA GLY A 46 -22.41 2.45 5.47
C GLY A 46 -21.50 1.44 4.75
N ALA A 47 -21.36 1.50 3.42
CA ALA A 47 -20.52 0.56 2.66
C ALA A 47 -19.04 0.59 3.08
N PHE A 48 -18.53 1.76 3.45
CA PHE A 48 -17.16 1.93 3.95
C PHE A 48 -16.97 1.24 5.31
N ASP A 49 -17.89 1.46 6.25
CA ASP A 49 -17.84 0.86 7.59
C ASP A 49 -18.09 -0.66 7.55
N ALA A 50 -18.82 -1.13 6.55
CA ALA A 50 -19.12 -2.54 6.32
C ALA A 50 -18.04 -3.30 5.53
N PHE A 51 -16.92 -2.65 5.16
CA PHE A 51 -15.89 -3.24 4.31
C PHE A 51 -16.45 -3.82 2.99
N ALA A 52 -17.38 -3.08 2.38
CA ALA A 52 -18.14 -3.50 1.21
C ALA A 52 -17.77 -2.69 -0.04
N THR A 53 -16.51 -2.26 -0.14
CA THR A 53 -15.97 -1.56 -1.31
C THR A 53 -15.21 -2.51 -2.22
N MET A 54 -14.98 -2.11 -3.47
CA MET A 54 -14.10 -2.83 -4.39
C MET A 54 -12.69 -2.97 -3.81
N TYR A 55 -12.25 -1.98 -3.02
CA TYR A 55 -10.97 -2.05 -2.34
C TYR A 55 -10.88 -3.26 -1.41
N ASP A 56 -11.93 -3.52 -0.62
CA ASP A 56 -11.94 -4.62 0.34
C ASP A 56 -11.79 -5.99 -0.34
N ASP A 57 -12.51 -6.17 -1.45
CA ASP A 57 -12.41 -7.36 -2.30
C ASP A 57 -11.02 -7.54 -2.89
N ARG A 58 -10.51 -6.49 -3.54
CA ARG A 58 -9.19 -6.51 -4.19
C ARG A 58 -8.07 -6.69 -3.18
N ALA A 59 -8.18 -6.07 -2.00
CA ALA A 59 -7.23 -6.23 -0.92
C ALA A 59 -7.26 -7.65 -0.34
N ALA A 60 -8.43 -8.26 -0.19
CA ALA A 60 -8.56 -9.64 0.27
C ALA A 60 -7.90 -10.63 -0.72
N ASP A 61 -8.16 -10.46 -2.01
CA ASP A 61 -7.55 -11.27 -3.07
C ASP A 61 -6.03 -11.10 -3.11
N LEU A 62 -5.56 -9.85 -3.06
CA LEU A 62 -4.14 -9.55 -3.07
C LEU A 62 -3.42 -10.13 -1.84
N ASN A 63 -4.00 -9.98 -0.64
CA ASN A 63 -3.43 -10.55 0.58
C ASN A 63 -3.32 -12.08 0.51
N ARG A 64 -4.31 -12.76 -0.10
CA ARG A 64 -4.29 -14.22 -0.27
C ARG A 64 -3.15 -14.66 -1.21
N VAL A 65 -3.00 -13.98 -2.34
CA VAL A 65 -1.94 -14.28 -3.32
C VAL A 65 -0.56 -14.01 -2.72
N LEU A 66 -0.37 -12.86 -2.09
CA LEU A 66 0.93 -12.46 -1.56
C LEU A 66 1.32 -13.23 -0.29
N GLY A 67 0.35 -13.62 0.54
CA GLY A 67 0.60 -14.50 1.68
C GLY A 67 1.14 -15.88 1.28
N GLY A 68 0.77 -16.40 0.10
CA GLY A 68 1.34 -17.62 -0.45
C GLY A 68 2.69 -17.43 -1.14
N ALA A 69 2.92 -16.27 -1.77
CA ALA A 69 4.12 -16.00 -2.56
C ALA A 69 5.32 -15.47 -1.73
N GLY A 70 5.07 -14.80 -0.61
CA GLY A 70 6.13 -14.21 0.24
C GLY A 70 7.07 -13.26 -0.51
N PRO A 71 6.55 -12.23 -1.20
CA PRO A 71 7.38 -11.35 -2.02
C PRO A 71 8.41 -10.59 -1.16
N VAL A 72 9.66 -10.60 -1.60
CA VAL A 72 10.77 -9.85 -0.99
C VAL A 72 10.96 -8.54 -1.75
N VAL A 73 11.05 -7.43 -1.02
CA VAL A 73 11.34 -6.12 -1.59
C VAL A 73 12.81 -6.10 -2.02
N GLY A 74 13.05 -5.99 -3.33
CA GLY A 74 14.39 -5.97 -3.91
C GLY A 74 14.89 -4.57 -4.22
N ASN A 75 13.99 -3.61 -4.43
CA ASN A 75 14.35 -2.24 -4.77
C ASN A 75 13.36 -1.25 -4.17
N VAL A 76 13.88 -0.08 -3.78
CA VAL A 76 13.13 1.02 -3.18
C VAL A 76 13.57 2.31 -3.85
N VAL A 77 12.62 3.02 -4.47
CA VAL A 77 12.86 4.30 -5.13
C VAL A 77 12.06 5.38 -4.41
N LEU A 78 12.76 6.29 -3.74
CA LEU A 78 12.17 7.54 -3.28
C LEU A 78 12.27 8.61 -4.38
N GLY A 79 11.16 9.25 -4.67
CA GLY A 79 11.07 10.35 -5.62
C GLY A 79 10.72 11.68 -4.94
N PRO A 80 10.57 12.74 -5.76
CA PRO A 80 10.17 14.06 -5.26
C PRO A 80 8.78 14.01 -4.60
N GLY A 81 8.54 14.94 -3.67
CA GLY A 81 7.27 15.05 -2.97
C GLY A 81 6.93 13.86 -2.07
N GLY A 82 7.92 13.04 -1.73
CA GLY A 82 7.71 11.82 -0.94
C GLY A 82 7.09 10.68 -1.73
N SER A 83 7.13 10.71 -3.06
CA SER A 83 6.75 9.53 -3.85
C SER A 83 7.65 8.34 -3.48
N LEU A 84 7.06 7.14 -3.41
CA LEU A 84 7.75 5.92 -3.03
C LEU A 84 7.32 4.79 -3.95
N THR A 85 8.28 4.12 -4.57
CA THR A 85 8.05 2.87 -5.31
C THR A 85 8.80 1.74 -4.63
N LEU A 86 8.08 0.70 -4.22
CA LEU A 86 8.64 -0.56 -3.74
C LEU A 86 8.50 -1.60 -4.82
N GLU A 87 9.59 -2.23 -5.23
CA GLU A 87 9.58 -3.32 -6.20
C GLU A 87 9.86 -4.63 -5.49
N ALA A 88 8.99 -5.61 -5.69
CA ALA A 88 9.09 -6.92 -5.06
C ALA A 88 8.85 -8.03 -6.10
N GLY A 89 9.62 -9.11 -6.01
CA GLY A 89 9.59 -10.16 -7.04
C GLY A 89 9.94 -9.62 -8.44
N ARG A 90 9.35 -10.18 -9.50
CA ARG A 90 9.69 -9.79 -10.89
C ARG A 90 8.90 -8.61 -11.43
N GLU A 91 7.64 -8.47 -11.03
CA GLU A 91 6.71 -7.52 -11.67
C GLU A 91 5.78 -6.78 -10.69
N LEU A 92 5.84 -7.11 -9.39
CA LEU A 92 4.99 -6.47 -8.38
C LEU A 92 5.62 -5.15 -7.94
N ARG A 93 4.83 -4.08 -7.99
CA ARG A 93 5.22 -2.75 -7.54
C ARG A 93 4.15 -2.14 -6.65
N ILE A 94 4.58 -1.47 -5.60
CA ILE A 94 3.71 -0.63 -4.76
C ILE A 94 4.15 0.80 -5.01
N GLU A 95 3.25 1.61 -5.56
CA GLU A 95 3.52 2.99 -5.90
C GLU A 95 2.68 3.89 -5.00
N ILE A 96 3.34 4.75 -4.23
CA ILE A 96 2.74 5.72 -3.32
C ILE A 96 2.99 7.11 -3.90
N VAL A 97 1.92 7.89 -4.03
CA VAL A 97 1.94 9.18 -4.69
C VAL A 97 1.28 10.20 -3.76
N PRO A 98 2.03 10.80 -2.82
CA PRO A 98 1.49 11.88 -2.02
C PRO A 98 0.99 13.03 -2.91
N ASP A 99 -0.30 13.30 -2.85
CA ASP A 99 -0.98 14.36 -3.60
C ASP A 99 -1.56 15.41 -2.64
N ARG A 100 -0.73 15.86 -1.68
CA ARG A 100 -1.13 16.82 -0.66
C ARG A 100 0.03 17.75 -0.31
N SER A 101 -0.29 19.02 -0.08
CA SER A 101 0.66 20.06 0.38
C SER A 101 0.68 20.24 1.91
N GLY A 102 -0.17 19.49 2.63
CA GLY A 102 -0.28 19.52 4.09
C GLY A 102 0.91 18.86 4.80
N ARG A 103 0.90 18.92 6.14
CA ARG A 103 1.97 18.38 7.00
C ARG A 103 1.67 17.01 7.58
N ASP A 104 0.50 16.44 7.29
CA ASP A 104 0.08 15.16 7.86
C ASP A 104 0.86 14.00 7.25
N GLU A 105 1.00 12.91 8.01
CA GLU A 105 1.66 11.68 7.55
C GLU A 105 0.99 11.18 6.26
N CYS A 106 1.81 11.00 5.21
CA CYS A 106 1.38 10.42 3.94
C CYS A 106 1.64 8.92 3.92
N TRP A 107 2.81 8.51 4.40
CA TRP A 107 3.17 7.11 4.57
C TRP A 107 4.25 6.94 5.63
N ARG A 108 4.30 5.74 6.18
CA ARG A 108 5.32 5.29 7.11
C ARG A 108 5.68 3.83 6.87
N ALA A 109 6.96 3.55 6.70
CA ALA A 109 7.54 2.20 6.72
C ALA A 109 8.04 1.89 8.13
N LEU A 110 7.69 0.72 8.64
CA LEU A 110 8.03 0.26 9.98
C LEU A 110 8.77 -1.07 9.86
N VAL A 111 9.97 -1.15 10.42
CA VAL A 111 10.63 -2.42 10.68
C VAL A 111 10.25 -2.85 12.09
N ARG A 112 9.72 -4.06 12.25
CA ARG A 112 9.30 -4.55 13.57
C ARG A 112 10.46 -4.55 14.57
N GLY A 113 10.31 -3.78 15.66
CA GLY A 113 11.37 -3.61 16.68
C GLY A 113 12.57 -2.78 16.21
N GLY A 114 12.47 -2.13 15.05
CA GLY A 114 13.53 -1.36 14.41
C GLY A 114 13.11 0.07 14.07
N PRO A 115 13.80 0.70 13.11
CA PRO A 115 13.54 2.09 12.73
C PRO A 115 12.19 2.24 12.03
N HIS A 116 11.64 3.45 12.15
CA HIS A 116 10.49 3.90 11.37
C HIS A 116 10.95 5.00 10.42
N TYR A 117 10.43 4.98 9.20
CA TYR A 117 10.69 5.99 8.17
C TYR A 117 9.37 6.51 7.64
N GLY A 118 9.24 7.80 7.37
CA GLY A 118 7.99 8.32 6.81
C GLY A 118 8.13 9.66 6.12
N TYR A 119 7.02 10.07 5.51
CA TYR A 119 6.88 11.33 4.82
C TYR A 119 5.59 12.04 5.26
N PRO A 120 5.61 13.35 5.54
CA PRO A 120 6.79 14.23 5.58
C PRO A 120 7.81 13.82 6.67
N PRO A 121 9.10 14.17 6.52
CA PRO A 121 10.09 13.90 7.55
C PRO A 121 9.71 14.56 8.89
N GLY A 122 9.92 13.87 10.01
CA GLY A 122 9.66 14.37 11.36
C GLY A 122 8.22 14.24 11.86
N VAL A 123 7.36 13.53 11.12
CA VAL A 123 5.97 13.22 11.51
C VAL A 123 5.85 11.80 12.09
N VAL A 124 6.97 11.06 12.15
CA VAL A 124 7.07 9.65 12.57
C VAL A 124 7.92 9.49 13.82
#